data_AF-A0A6G3WR47-F1
#
_entry.id   AF-A0A6G3WR47-F1
#
_cell.length_a   1.000
_cell.length_b   1.000
_cell.length_c   1.000
_cell.angle_alpha   90.00
_cell.angle_beta   90.00
_cell.angle_gamma   90.00
#
_symmetry.space_group_name_H-M   'P 1'
#
loop_
_entity.id
_entity.type
_entity.pdbx_description
1 polymer ?
#
loop_
_entity_poly.entity_id
_entity_poly.type
_entity_poly.pdbx_seq_one_letter_code
_entity_poly.pdbx_strand_id
1 'polypeptide(L)'
;VQSKDARFDGWFFTAVLTTRIYCRPSCPVVPPKVRNMTFYPSAAACQQAGFRACKRCRPDTSPGSPEWNARADSVARAMRLIRDGVVDREGVPGLASRLGYSARQIERQLLAELGAGPLALAR
;
A
#
# COMPACT_ATOMS: atom_id res chain seq x y z
N VAL A 1 3.99 3.86 15.54
CA VAL A 1 5.03 3.77 14.48
C VAL A 1 5.81 2.46 14.55
N GLN A 2 6.36 2.06 15.70
CA GLN A 2 7.07 0.78 15.83
C GLN A 2 6.17 -0.43 15.48
N SER A 3 4.91 -0.39 15.88
CA SER A 3 3.90 -1.40 15.54
C SER A 3 3.43 -1.39 14.08
N LYS A 4 3.73 -0.32 13.31
CA LYS A 4 3.26 -0.11 11.93
C LYS A 4 1.75 -0.26 11.74
N ASP A 5 0.97 0.14 12.74
CA ASP A 5 -0.48 0.01 12.74
C ASP A 5 -1.15 1.02 11.79
N ALA A 6 -1.81 0.50 10.75
CA ALA A 6 -2.49 1.28 9.71
C ALA A 6 -3.73 2.04 10.21
N ARG A 7 -4.29 1.70 11.37
CA ARG A 7 -5.42 2.44 11.96
C ARG A 7 -5.06 3.88 12.32
N PHE A 8 -3.77 4.17 12.51
CA PHE A 8 -3.26 5.51 12.79
C PHE A 8 -2.85 6.27 11.52
N ASP A 9 -2.96 5.67 10.34
CA ASP A 9 -2.69 6.40 9.10
C ASP A 9 -3.68 7.57 8.95
N GLY A 10 -3.15 8.78 8.72
CA GLY A 10 -3.95 10.01 8.67
C GLY A 10 -4.18 10.70 10.02
N TRP A 11 -3.96 10.02 11.14
CA TRP A 11 -4.04 10.65 12.48
C TRP A 11 -2.83 11.52 12.78
N PHE A 12 -1.65 11.06 12.35
CA PHE A 12 -0.41 11.80 12.43
C PHE A 12 0.55 11.30 11.36
N PHE A 13 1.59 12.10 11.11
CA PHE A 13 2.65 11.80 10.17
C PHE A 13 3.98 11.84 10.88
N THR A 14 4.89 10.96 10.47
CA THR A 14 6.25 10.88 11.02
C THR A 14 7.20 11.55 10.05
N ALA A 15 7.96 12.53 10.49
CA ALA A 15 8.96 13.20 9.68
C ALA A 15 10.37 12.88 10.21
N VAL A 16 11.28 12.54 9.30
CA VAL A 16 12.63 12.10 9.62
C VAL A 16 13.60 13.23 9.35
N LEU A 17 14.26 13.73 10.41
CA LEU A 17 15.12 14.92 10.35
C LEU A 17 16.29 14.74 9.38
N THR A 18 16.91 13.56 9.38
CA THR A 18 18.13 13.29 8.58
C THR A 18 17.86 13.16 7.08
N THR A 19 16.70 12.63 6.68
CA THR A 19 16.36 12.43 5.26
C THR A 19 15.45 13.50 4.69
N ARG A 20 14.85 14.32 5.56
CA ARG A 20 13.77 15.26 5.23
C ARG A 20 12.61 14.56 4.52
N ILE A 21 12.27 13.34 4.95
CA ILE A 21 11.14 12.56 4.42
C ILE A 21 10.08 12.42 5.51
N TYR A 22 8.81 12.59 5.15
CA TYR A 22 7.71 12.21 6.02
C TYR A 22 6.96 10.97 5.50
N CYS A 23 6.39 10.21 6.44
CA CYS A 23 5.80 8.89 6.24
C CYS A 23 4.51 8.74 7.05
N ARG A 24 3.65 7.82 6.62
CA ARG A 24 2.53 7.30 7.43
C ARG A 24 3.05 6.44 8.60
N PRO A 25 2.32 6.32 9.71
CA PRO A 25 2.67 5.44 10.83
C PRO A 25 2.81 3.95 10.45
N SER A 26 2.08 3.49 9.42
CA SER A 26 2.14 2.12 8.88
C SER A 26 3.29 1.87 7.90
N CYS A 27 4.14 2.87 7.63
CA CYS A 27 5.16 2.76 6.60
C CYS A 27 6.01 1.48 6.79
N PRO A 28 6.17 0.65 5.75
CA PRO A 28 6.87 -0.63 5.89
C PRO A 28 8.37 -0.46 6.09
N VAL A 29 8.92 0.74 5.84
CA VAL A 29 10.32 1.06 6.07
C VAL A 29 10.68 0.89 7.55
N VAL A 30 11.94 0.51 7.82
CA VAL A 30 12.45 0.40 9.19
C VAL A 30 12.35 1.79 9.87
N PRO A 31 11.67 1.91 11.02
CA PRO A 31 11.60 3.17 11.74
C PRO A 31 13.00 3.68 12.08
N PRO A 32 13.29 4.97 11.86
CA PRO A 32 14.58 5.55 12.26
C PRO A 32 14.67 5.65 13.78
N LYS A 33 15.85 6.06 14.28
CA LYS A 33 16.05 6.33 15.70
C LYS A 33 15.12 7.46 16.16
N VAL A 34 14.55 7.33 17.35
CA VAL A 34 13.58 8.29 17.92
C VAL A 34 14.11 9.73 17.89
N ARG A 35 15.39 9.94 18.20
CA ARG A 35 16.05 11.26 18.15
C ARG A 35 16.01 11.95 16.78
N ASN A 36 15.79 11.19 15.70
CA ASN A 36 15.71 11.71 14.33
C ASN A 36 14.26 11.82 13.86
N MET A 37 13.28 11.66 14.74
CA MET A 37 11.86 11.67 14.41
C MET A 37 11.18 12.90 15.01
N THR A 38 10.29 13.49 14.24
CA THR A 38 9.29 14.44 14.71
C THR A 38 7.92 14.06 14.13
N PHE A 39 6.86 14.61 14.69
CA PHE A 39 5.49 14.25 14.36
C PHE A 39 4.68 15.49 13.98
N TYR A 40 3.80 15.33 12.99
CA TYR A 40 2.93 16.40 12.51
C TYR A 40 1.49 15.89 12.38
N PRO A 41 0.47 16.76 12.56
CA PRO A 41 -0.92 16.36 12.49
C PRO A 41 -1.40 16.11 11.05
N SER A 42 -0.71 16.65 10.04
CA SER A 42 -1.10 16.51 8.63
C SER A 42 0.09 16.44 7.69
N ALA A 43 -0.14 15.88 6.50
CA ALA A 43 0.82 15.88 5.40
C ALA A 43 1.19 17.31 4.97
N ALA A 44 0.21 18.23 4.96
CA ALA A 44 0.45 19.64 4.66
C ALA A 44 1.41 20.30 5.67
N ALA A 45 1.25 20.02 6.97
CA ALA A 45 2.16 20.53 8.00
C ALA A 45 3.60 20.02 7.81
N CYS A 46 3.77 18.74 7.41
CA CYS A 46 5.09 18.22 7.04
C CYS A 46 5.70 18.97 5.83
N GLN A 47 4.90 19.23 4.79
CA GLN A 47 5.38 19.92 3.60
C GLN A 47 5.75 21.37 3.89
N GLN A 48 4.94 22.08 4.68
CA GLN A 48 5.26 23.44 5.14
C GLN A 48 6.56 23.48 5.97
N ALA A 49 6.84 22.44 6.76
CA ALA A 49 8.10 22.29 7.48
C ALA A 49 9.28 21.82 6.60
N GLY A 50 9.10 21.69 5.29
CA GLY A 50 10.14 21.37 4.32
C GLY A 50 10.49 19.88 4.21
N PHE A 51 9.56 18.98 4.56
CA PHE A 51 9.72 17.54 4.36
C PHE A 51 9.05 17.09 3.06
N ARG A 52 9.68 16.12 2.38
CA ARG A 52 9.16 15.50 1.15
C ARG A 52 8.41 14.22 1.47
N ALA A 53 7.40 13.90 0.68
CA ALA A 53 6.61 12.68 0.87
C ALA A 53 7.42 11.42 0.58
N CYS A 54 7.24 10.39 1.41
CA CYS A 54 7.83 9.09 1.18
C CYS A 54 7.23 8.41 -0.06
N LYS A 55 8.06 8.04 -1.02
CA LYS A 55 7.61 7.32 -2.22
C LYS A 55 7.12 5.89 -1.97
N ARG A 56 7.40 5.33 -0.77
CA ARG A 56 7.03 3.96 -0.41
C ARG A 56 5.64 3.86 0.21
N CYS A 57 5.30 4.75 1.15
CA CYS A 57 3.98 4.78 1.77
C CYS A 57 3.06 5.88 1.22
N ARG A 58 3.56 6.75 0.32
CA ARG A 58 2.79 7.76 -0.41
C ARG A 58 1.83 8.57 0.49
N PRO A 59 2.32 9.17 1.58
CA PRO A 59 1.48 9.86 2.57
C PRO A 59 0.82 11.15 2.04
N ASP A 60 1.21 11.59 0.85
CA ASP A 60 0.68 12.72 0.09
C ASP A 60 -0.54 12.36 -0.77
N THR A 61 -0.86 11.08 -0.92
CA THR A 61 -2.00 10.62 -1.71
C THR A 61 -3.30 10.75 -0.91
N SER A 62 -4.43 10.87 -1.61
CA SER A 62 -5.73 10.98 -0.97
C SER A 62 -6.16 9.63 -0.39
N PRO A 63 -6.67 9.56 0.85
CA PRO A 63 -7.22 8.33 1.39
C PRO A 63 -8.26 7.71 0.44
N GLY A 64 -8.12 6.42 0.17
CA GLY A 64 -9.00 5.69 -0.77
C GLY A 64 -8.61 5.78 -2.25
N SER A 65 -7.61 6.61 -2.62
CA SER A 65 -7.07 6.57 -3.99
C SER A 65 -6.28 5.29 -4.25
N PRO A 66 -6.12 4.87 -5.52
CA PRO A 66 -5.31 3.69 -5.87
C PRO A 66 -3.87 3.77 -5.32
N GLU A 67 -3.28 4.96 -5.31
CA GLU A 67 -1.92 5.20 -4.84
C GLU A 67 -1.79 5.14 -3.31
N TRP A 68 -2.89 5.38 -2.57
CA TRP A 68 -2.91 5.27 -1.12
C TRP A 68 -2.69 3.83 -0.67
N ASN A 69 -3.34 2.87 -1.33
CA ASN A 69 -3.20 1.45 -1.05
C ASN A 69 -3.16 0.64 -2.35
N ALA A 70 -1.98 0.65 -2.99
CA ALA A 70 -1.75 -0.08 -4.23
C ALA A 70 -2.05 -1.58 -4.14
N ARG A 71 -1.92 -2.18 -2.95
CA ARG A 71 -2.27 -3.59 -2.75
C ARG A 71 -3.79 -3.79 -2.80
N ALA A 72 -4.55 -3.01 -2.04
CA ALA A 72 -6.01 -3.10 -2.06
C ALA A 72 -6.57 -2.78 -3.45
N ASP A 73 -6.00 -1.79 -4.15
CA ASP A 73 -6.35 -1.52 -5.55
C ASP A 73 -6.08 -2.72 -6.46
N SER A 74 -4.89 -3.32 -6.37
CA SER A 74 -4.53 -4.50 -7.16
C SER A 74 -5.46 -5.68 -6.90
N VAL A 75 -5.84 -5.92 -5.64
CA VAL A 75 -6.81 -6.95 -5.25
C VAL A 75 -8.20 -6.65 -5.79
N ALA A 76 -8.67 -5.40 -5.70
CA ALA A 76 -9.97 -5.00 -6.24
C ALA A 76 -10.03 -5.16 -7.77
N ARG A 77 -8.94 -4.81 -8.48
CA ARG A 77 -8.80 -5.02 -9.93
C ARG A 77 -8.77 -6.51 -10.27
N ALA A 78 -8.05 -7.32 -9.50
CA ALA A 78 -8.02 -8.77 -9.68
C ALA A 78 -9.42 -9.38 -9.57
N MET A 79 -10.20 -9.00 -8.55
CA MET A 79 -11.57 -9.47 -8.38
C MET A 79 -12.49 -9.13 -9.55
N ARG A 80 -12.33 -7.95 -10.16
CA ARG A 80 -13.07 -7.59 -11.38
C ARG A 80 -12.69 -8.50 -12.55
N LEU A 81 -11.39 -8.69 -12.81
CA LEU A 81 -10.91 -9.56 -13.88
C LEU A 81 -11.30 -11.03 -13.68
N ILE A 82 -11.28 -11.52 -12.44
CA ILE A 82 -11.73 -12.87 -12.09
C ILE A 82 -13.22 -13.01 -12.42
N ARG A 83 -14.06 -12.05 -11.99
CA ARG A 83 -15.49 -12.02 -12.31
C ARG A 83 -15.76 -11.98 -13.81
N ASP A 84 -14.91 -11.30 -14.57
CA ASP A 84 -15.00 -11.24 -16.02
C ASP A 84 -14.57 -12.56 -16.70
N GLY A 85 -14.14 -13.58 -15.94
CA GLY A 85 -13.75 -14.91 -16.44
C GLY A 85 -12.31 -14.98 -16.98
N VAL A 86 -11.43 -14.05 -16.59
CA VAL A 86 -10.03 -14.06 -17.06
C VAL A 86 -9.29 -15.31 -16.58
N VAL A 87 -9.54 -15.77 -15.35
CA VAL A 87 -8.88 -16.97 -14.83
C VAL A 87 -9.31 -18.22 -15.60
N ASP A 88 -10.57 -18.34 -16.00
CA ASP A 88 -11.05 -19.49 -16.76
C ASP A 88 -10.48 -19.52 -18.18
N ARG A 89 -10.33 -18.34 -18.81
CA ARG A 89 -9.85 -18.24 -20.20
C ARG A 89 -8.33 -18.25 -20.32
N GLU A 90 -7.62 -17.57 -19.42
CA GLU A 90 -6.18 -17.28 -19.54
C GLU A 90 -5.36 -17.83 -18.36
N GLY A 91 -6.02 -18.44 -17.38
CA GLY A 91 -5.39 -18.90 -16.14
C GLY A 91 -4.92 -17.77 -15.23
N VAL A 92 -4.36 -18.15 -14.09
CA VAL A 92 -3.68 -17.22 -13.16
C VAL A 92 -2.53 -16.45 -13.82
N PRO A 93 -1.72 -17.02 -14.73
CA PRO A 93 -0.70 -16.24 -15.43
C PRO A 93 -1.27 -15.08 -16.26
N GLY A 94 -2.40 -15.28 -16.95
CA GLY A 94 -3.06 -14.21 -17.71
C GLY A 94 -3.59 -13.08 -16.82
N LEU A 95 -4.23 -13.45 -15.70
CA LEU A 95 -4.64 -12.49 -14.66
C LEU A 95 -3.45 -11.65 -14.17
N ALA A 96 -2.32 -12.30 -13.87
CA ALA A 96 -1.14 -11.64 -13.34
C ALA A 96 -0.50 -10.67 -14.35
N SER A 97 -0.38 -11.09 -15.61
CA SER A 97 0.11 -10.25 -16.72
C SER A 97 -0.74 -8.98 -16.89
N ARG A 98 -2.08 -9.09 -16.87
CA ARG A 98 -3.00 -7.94 -16.98
C ARG A 98 -2.89 -6.96 -15.81
N LEU A 99 -2.49 -7.44 -14.63
CA LEU A 99 -2.26 -6.63 -13.44
C LEU A 99 -0.82 -6.09 -13.35
N GLY A 100 0.10 -6.56 -14.20
CA GLY A 100 1.51 -6.17 -14.16
C GLY A 100 2.30 -6.80 -13.01
N TYR A 101 1.91 -7.99 -12.55
CA TYR A 101 2.55 -8.71 -11.46
C TYR A 101 2.89 -10.15 -11.87
N SER A 102 3.77 -10.81 -11.11
CA SER A 102 3.93 -12.27 -11.21
C SER A 102 2.75 -12.99 -10.56
N ALA A 103 2.44 -14.20 -11.03
CA ALA A 103 1.39 -15.05 -10.44
C ALA A 103 1.59 -15.23 -8.93
N ARG A 104 2.82 -15.48 -8.48
CA ARG A 104 3.16 -15.59 -7.05
C ARG A 104 2.82 -14.33 -6.24
N GLN A 105 3.01 -13.14 -6.82
CA GLN A 105 2.68 -11.88 -6.15
C GLN A 105 1.17 -11.72 -5.99
N ILE A 106 0.39 -12.02 -7.03
CA ILE A 106 -1.07 -11.97 -7.00
C ILE A 106 -1.63 -13.00 -6.01
N GLU A 107 -1.14 -14.24 -6.05
CA GLU A 107 -1.50 -15.31 -5.12
C GLU A 107 -1.36 -14.85 -3.67
N ARG A 108 -0.19 -14.32 -3.32
CA ARG A 108 0.11 -13.83 -1.98
C ARG A 108 -0.75 -12.63 -1.57
N GLN A 109 -1.03 -11.72 -2.50
CA GLN A 109 -1.85 -10.54 -2.20
C GLN A 109 -3.31 -10.92 -1.97
N LEU A 110 -3.89 -11.78 -2.82
CA LEU A 110 -5.27 -12.24 -2.67
C LEU A 110 -5.44 -13.07 -1.40
N LEU A 111 -4.51 -13.98 -1.10
CA LEU A 111 -4.54 -14.73 0.16
C LEU A 111 -4.45 -13.81 1.39
N ALA A 112 -3.57 -12.80 1.37
CA ALA A 112 -3.41 -11.90 2.50
C ALA A 112 -4.62 -11.00 2.77
N GLU A 113 -5.32 -10.57 1.72
CA GLU A 113 -6.43 -9.61 1.83
C GLU A 113 -7.81 -10.29 1.87
N LEU A 114 -7.97 -11.44 1.21
CA LEU A 114 -9.26 -12.13 1.03
C LEU A 114 -9.29 -13.56 1.61
N GLY A 115 -8.15 -14.10 2.01
CA GLY A 115 -8.04 -15.47 2.53
C GLY A 115 -8.09 -16.58 1.47
N ALA A 116 -8.23 -16.24 0.19
CA ALA A 116 -8.33 -17.20 -0.90
C ALA A 116 -7.46 -16.80 -2.10
N GLY A 117 -6.93 -17.80 -2.80
CA GLY A 117 -6.15 -17.61 -4.03
C GLY A 117 -7.04 -17.40 -5.26
N PRO A 118 -6.47 -16.92 -6.39
CA PRO A 118 -7.22 -16.59 -7.60
C PRO A 118 -8.00 -17.77 -8.20
N LEU A 119 -7.50 -19.01 -8.11
CA LEU A 119 -8.23 -20.20 -8.58
C LEU A 119 -9.46 -20.52 -7.71
N ALA A 120 -9.37 -20.30 -6.41
CA ALA A 120 -10.50 -20.53 -5.50
C ALA A 120 -11.57 -19.44 -5.67
N LEU A 121 -11.14 -18.20 -5.96
CA LEU A 121 -12.02 -17.05 -6.19
C LEU A 121 -12.73 -17.08 -7.55
N ALA A 122 -12.25 -17.89 -8.50
CA ALA A 122 -12.84 -18.06 -9.84
C ALA A 122 -13.92 -19.17 -9.89
N ARG A 123 -14.10 -19.92 -8.81
CA ARG A 123 -15.13 -20.96 -8.67
C ARG A 123 -16.36 -20.40 -7.97
#